data_AF-A0A7R9WMG7-F1
#
_entry.id   AF-A0A7R9WMG7-F1
#
_cell.length_a   1.000
_cell.length_b   1.000
_cell.length_c   1.000
_cell.angle_alpha   90.00
_cell.angle_beta   90.00
_cell.angle_gamma   90.00
#
_symmetry.space_group_name_H-M   'P 1'
#
loop_
_entity.id
_entity.type
_entity.pdbx_description
1 polymer ?
#
loop_
_entity_poly.entity_id
_entity_poly.type
_entity_poly.pdbx_seq_one_letter_code
_entity_poly.pdbx_strand_id
1 'polypeptide(L)'
;RKLDAMMPVKRGQSAEDRARDIEGALDWMRSKGVGADDVDAIPGFDAIGSVPMSRRTPEQRSKDMEDALNWMRNKGKNDDLLDPTGEFRKLDAMMPIKRGQSAEDRARDIESALDWMRS
;
A
#
# COMPACT_ATOMS: atom_id res chain seq x y z
N ARG A 1 3.30 -30.16 22.76
CA ARG A 1 2.46 -30.58 21.61
C ARG A 1 2.13 -29.46 20.62
N LYS A 2 2.27 -28.16 20.97
CA LYS A 2 1.89 -27.04 20.07
C LYS A 2 2.88 -26.81 18.90
N LEU A 3 4.18 -26.96 19.12
CA LEU A 3 5.23 -26.70 18.12
C LEU A 3 5.14 -27.61 16.90
N ASP A 4 4.99 -28.93 17.12
CA ASP A 4 4.84 -29.92 16.05
C ASP A 4 3.68 -29.55 15.09
N ALA A 5 2.52 -29.17 15.63
CA ALA A 5 1.37 -28.75 14.81
C ALA A 5 1.59 -27.45 13.99
N MET A 6 2.59 -26.63 14.34
CA MET A 6 2.91 -25.37 13.66
C MET A 6 4.02 -25.53 12.61
N MET A 7 4.67 -26.70 12.56
CA MET A 7 5.73 -26.98 11.60
C MET A 7 5.15 -27.57 10.30
N PRO A 8 5.64 -27.14 9.12
CA PRO A 8 5.23 -27.71 7.84
C PRO A 8 5.34 -29.23 7.82
N VAL A 9 4.32 -29.91 7.28
CA VAL A 9 4.31 -31.37 7.13
C VAL A 9 4.87 -31.73 5.75
N LYS A 10 5.95 -32.51 5.74
CA LYS A 10 6.60 -32.97 4.51
C LYS A 10 6.05 -34.36 4.15
N ARG A 11 5.61 -34.54 2.90
CA ARG A 11 5.06 -35.82 2.43
C ARG A 11 6.15 -36.89 2.43
N GLY A 12 5.92 -38.00 3.14
CA GLY A 12 6.87 -39.11 3.24
C GLY A 12 7.98 -38.94 4.30
N GLN A 13 7.86 -37.95 5.19
CA GLN A 13 8.80 -37.76 6.30
C GLN A 13 8.72 -38.93 7.30
N SER A 14 9.88 -39.45 7.70
CA SER A 14 9.97 -40.45 8.77
C SER A 14 9.70 -39.84 10.15
N ALA A 15 9.35 -40.67 11.13
CA ALA A 15 9.15 -40.20 12.50
C ALA A 15 10.45 -39.66 13.10
N GLU A 16 11.59 -40.26 12.75
CA GLU A 16 12.92 -39.85 13.18
C GLU A 16 13.32 -38.49 12.59
N ASP A 17 13.05 -38.27 11.30
CA ASP A 17 13.31 -36.97 10.67
C ASP A 17 12.37 -35.89 11.23
N ARG A 18 11.13 -36.27 11.58
CA ARG A 18 10.20 -35.35 12.25
C ARG A 18 10.71 -34.96 13.63
N ALA A 19 11.24 -35.91 14.40
CA ALA A 19 11.81 -35.66 15.72
C ALA A 19 13.01 -34.70 15.64
N ARG A 20 13.93 -34.89 14.67
CA ARG A 20 15.09 -34.00 14.47
C ARG A 20 14.68 -32.58 14.07
N ASP A 21 13.69 -32.45 13.19
CA ASP A 21 13.15 -31.15 12.79
C ASP A 21 12.58 -30.39 14.02
N ILE A 22 11.84 -31.09 14.89
CA ILE A 22 11.28 -30.53 16.12
C ILE A 22 12.39 -30.14 17.12
N GLU A 23 13.40 -30.98 17.28
CA GLU A 23 14.55 -30.71 18.15
C GLU A 23 15.32 -29.47 17.69
N GLY A 24 15.60 -29.35 16.39
CA GLY A 24 16.25 -28.17 15.82
C GLY A 24 15.44 -26.89 16.02
N ALA A 25 14.12 -26.96 15.91
CA ALA A 25 13.24 -25.83 16.21
C ALA A 25 13.28 -25.44 17.70
N LEU A 26 13.29 -26.42 18.62
CA LEU A 26 13.39 -26.17 20.06
C LEU A 26 14.76 -25.60 20.46
N ASP A 27 15.84 -26.10 19.85
CA ASP A 27 17.20 -25.60 20.07
C ASP A 27 17.33 -24.15 19.60
N TRP A 28 16.76 -23.83 18.43
CA TRP A 28 16.71 -22.46 17.95
C TRP A 28 15.95 -21.55 18.93
N MET A 29 14.77 -21.96 19.40
CA MET A 29 13.99 -21.19 20.38
C MET A 29 14.75 -20.96 21.69
N ARG A 30 15.42 -22.01 22.21
CA ARG A 30 16.28 -21.91 23.40
C ARG A 30 17.47 -20.98 23.19
N SER A 31 18.08 -21.00 22.00
CA SER A 31 19.21 -20.11 21.66
C SER A 31 18.81 -18.64 21.47
N LYS A 32 17.55 -18.37 21.12
CA LYS A 32 17.04 -17.02 20.84
C LYS A 32 16.31 -16.38 22.01
N GLY A 33 16.24 -17.05 23.17
CA GLY A 33 15.62 -16.49 24.37
C GLY A 33 14.12 -16.28 24.25
N VAL A 34 13.46 -16.97 23.31
CA VAL A 34 12.01 -16.83 23.06
C VAL A 34 11.25 -17.52 24.20
N GLY A 35 10.93 -16.76 25.24
CA GLY A 35 10.07 -17.20 26.32
C GLY A 35 8.61 -17.29 25.86
N ALA A 36 7.82 -18.16 26.49
CA ALA A 36 6.38 -18.25 26.22
C ALA A 36 5.60 -16.95 26.57
N ASP A 37 6.26 -16.00 27.25
CA ASP A 37 5.75 -14.70 27.69
C ASP A 37 5.83 -13.60 26.61
N ASP A 38 6.51 -13.87 25.49
CA ASP A 38 6.78 -12.84 24.46
C ASP A 38 5.59 -12.62 23.49
N VAL A 39 4.44 -13.22 23.78
CA VAL A 39 3.19 -13.04 23.01
C VAL A 39 2.46 -11.75 23.39
N ASP A 40 2.76 -11.17 24.55
CA ASP A 40 2.22 -9.88 25.01
C ASP A 40 3.12 -8.69 24.61
N ALA A 41 4.29 -8.96 24.01
CA ALA A 41 5.27 -7.94 23.61
C ALA A 41 5.08 -7.43 22.18
N ILE A 42 4.17 -8.00 21.39
CA ILE A 42 3.76 -7.43 20.10
C ILE A 42 2.64 -6.44 20.42
N PRO A 43 2.87 -5.11 20.31
CA PRO A 43 1.76 -4.16 20.42
C PRO A 43 0.73 -4.59 19.37
N GLY A 44 -0.49 -4.87 19.83
CA GLY A 44 -1.60 -5.10 18.92
C GLY A 44 -1.64 -3.96 17.92
N PHE A 45 -2.01 -4.25 16.67
CA PHE A 45 -2.27 -3.20 15.70
C PHE A 45 -3.44 -2.39 16.23
N ASP A 46 -3.15 -1.32 16.98
CA ASP A 46 -4.14 -0.34 17.36
C ASP A 46 -4.70 0.17 16.04
N ALA A 47 -5.95 -0.21 15.76
CA ALA A 47 -6.68 0.31 14.64
C ALA A 47 -6.85 1.81 14.91
N ILE A 48 -5.88 2.59 14.46
CA ILE A 48 -6.01 4.04 14.31
C ILE A 48 -7.31 4.18 13.54
N GLY A 49 -8.33 4.73 14.21
CA GLY A 49 -9.66 4.87 13.63
C GLY A 49 -9.50 5.43 12.23
N SER A 50 -10.23 4.87 11.27
CA SER A 50 -10.18 5.26 9.86
C SER A 50 -10.48 6.75 9.73
N VAL A 51 -9.46 7.59 9.92
CA VAL A 51 -9.48 8.97 9.50
C VAL A 51 -9.53 8.88 7.99
N PRO A 52 -10.50 9.53 7.32
CA PRO A 52 -10.47 9.64 5.87
C PRO A 52 -9.08 10.14 5.50
N MET A 53 -8.31 9.33 4.78
CA MET A 53 -6.93 9.69 4.44
C MET A 53 -6.89 10.99 3.64
N SER A 54 -8.01 11.38 3.03
CA SER A 54 -8.19 12.68 2.39
C SER A 54 -8.86 13.69 3.32
N ARG A 55 -8.23 14.86 3.47
CA ARG A 55 -8.84 16.04 4.11
C ARG A 55 -9.91 16.69 3.23
N ARG A 56 -10.07 16.26 1.97
CA ARG A 56 -11.00 16.82 0.99
C ARG A 56 -12.31 16.05 0.97
N THR A 57 -13.40 16.76 0.67
CA THR A 57 -14.70 16.12 0.51
C THR A 57 -14.80 15.37 -0.84
N PRO A 58 -15.69 14.36 -0.97
CA PRO A 58 -15.91 13.68 -2.24
C PRO A 58 -16.24 14.63 -3.40
N GLU A 59 -16.99 15.70 -3.14
CA GLU A 59 -17.37 16.71 -4.14
C GLU A 59 -16.15 17.52 -4.60
N GLN A 60 -15.26 17.89 -3.67
CA GLN A 60 -14.02 18.59 -3.99
C GLN A 60 -13.07 17.72 -4.81
N ARG A 61 -13.07 16.41 -4.57
CA ARG A 61 -12.31 15.43 -5.34
C ARG A 61 -12.90 15.20 -6.73
N SER A 62 -14.22 15.10 -6.81
CA SER A 62 -14.94 15.01 -8.09
C SER A 62 -14.66 16.22 -8.97
N LYS A 63 -14.62 17.41 -8.38
CA LYS A 63 -14.27 18.64 -9.10
C LYS A 63 -12.81 18.62 -9.58
N ASP A 64 -11.86 18.27 -8.72
CA ASP A 64 -10.45 18.15 -9.12
C ASP A 64 -10.26 17.13 -10.26
N MET A 65 -11.03 16.04 -10.26
CA MET A 65 -11.05 15.05 -11.34
C MET A 65 -11.58 15.63 -12.65
N GLU A 66 -12.69 16.37 -12.61
CA GLU A 66 -13.27 17.03 -13.79
C GLU A 66 -12.33 18.09 -14.37
N ASP A 67 -11.72 18.91 -13.50
CA ASP A 67 -10.77 19.95 -13.88
C ASP A 67 -9.50 19.32 -14.50
N ALA A 68 -8.93 18.28 -13.88
CA ALA A 68 -7.79 17.54 -14.41
C ALA A 68 -8.10 16.87 -15.76
N LEU A 69 -9.31 16.33 -15.94
CA LEU A 69 -9.74 15.73 -17.19
C LEU A 69 -9.94 16.76 -18.29
N ASN A 70 -10.54 17.90 -17.96
CA ASN A 70 -10.70 19.01 -18.89
C ASN A 70 -9.34 19.55 -19.33
N TRP A 71 -8.40 19.71 -18.40
CA TRP A 71 -7.02 20.06 -18.71
C TRP A 71 -6.35 19.01 -19.59
N MET A 72 -6.43 17.72 -19.27
CA MET A 72 -5.84 16.63 -20.06
C MET A 72 -6.34 16.60 -21.51
N ARG A 73 -7.63 16.86 -21.74
CA ARG A 73 -8.23 16.90 -23.08
C ARG A 73 -7.80 18.12 -23.90
N ASN A 74 -7.49 19.22 -23.23
CA ASN A 74 -7.09 20.49 -23.86
C ASN A 74 -5.59 20.78 -23.71
N LYS A 75 -4.80 19.81 -23.25
CA LYS A 75 -3.39 19.98 -22.91
C LYS A 75 -2.59 20.65 -24.04
N GLY A 76 -1.83 21.68 -23.69
CA GLY A 76 -1.09 22.53 -24.62
C GLY A 76 -1.92 23.65 -25.23
N LYS A 77 -3.19 23.78 -24.85
CA LYS A 77 -4.08 24.89 -25.19
C LYS A 77 -4.70 25.43 -23.91
N ASN A 78 -4.60 26.74 -23.72
CA ASN A 78 -5.21 27.41 -22.56
C ASN A 78 -4.77 26.82 -21.21
N ASP A 79 -3.58 26.24 -21.13
CA ASP A 79 -3.09 25.61 -19.90
C ASP A 79 -3.10 26.59 -18.73
N ASP A 80 -2.73 27.86 -18.94
CA ASP A 80 -2.73 28.86 -17.87
C ASP A 80 -4.15 29.22 -17.37
N LEU A 81 -5.19 28.93 -18.18
CA LEU A 81 -6.60 29.09 -17.80
C LEU A 81 -7.15 27.84 -17.12
N LEU A 82 -6.73 26.65 -17.56
CA LEU A 82 -7.25 25.35 -17.09
C LEU A 82 -6.44 24.76 -15.92
N ASP A 83 -5.21 25.21 -15.75
CA ASP A 83 -4.28 24.86 -14.67
C ASP A 83 -3.56 26.13 -14.18
N PRO A 84 -4.30 27.10 -13.59
CA PRO A 84 -3.75 28.40 -13.21
C PRO A 84 -2.66 28.29 -12.13
N THR A 85 -2.66 27.22 -11.34
CA THR A 85 -1.63 26.94 -10.33
C THR A 85 -0.44 26.16 -10.89
N GLY A 86 -0.57 25.58 -12.09
CA GLY A 86 0.45 24.73 -12.72
C GLY A 86 0.61 23.35 -12.06
N GLU A 87 -0.28 22.98 -11.15
CA GLU A 87 -0.17 21.74 -10.37
C GLU A 87 -0.44 20.52 -11.24
N PHE A 88 -1.41 20.57 -12.16
CA PHE A 88 -1.70 19.45 -13.05
C PHE A 88 -0.53 19.18 -14.00
N ARG A 89 0.03 20.23 -14.60
CA ARG A 89 1.21 20.14 -15.47
C ARG A 89 2.41 19.57 -14.73
N LYS A 90 2.64 20.01 -13.48
CA LYS A 90 3.74 19.53 -12.66
C LYS A 90 3.57 18.05 -12.30
N LEU A 91 2.39 17.65 -11.84
CA LEU A 91 2.08 16.26 -11.51
C LEU A 91 2.20 15.34 -12.71
N ASP A 92 1.63 15.75 -13.84
CA ASP A 92 1.73 15.00 -15.09
C ASP A 92 3.19 14.81 -15.55
N ALA A 93 4.05 15.82 -15.39
CA ALA A 93 5.46 15.71 -15.73
C ALA A 93 6.25 14.74 -14.81
N MET A 94 5.81 14.55 -13.57
CA MET A 94 6.49 13.70 -12.58
C MET A 94 6.05 12.23 -12.66
N MET A 95 4.91 11.94 -13.27
CA MET A 95 4.35 10.59 -13.32
C MET A 95 4.85 9.79 -14.53
N PRO A 96 5.15 8.48 -14.36
CA PRO A 96 5.53 7.61 -15.47
C PRO A 96 4.51 7.61 -16.60
N ILE A 97 4.99 7.52 -17.84
CA ILE A 97 4.14 7.41 -19.03
C ILE A 97 3.75 5.93 -19.21
N LYS A 98 2.45 5.65 -19.11
CA LYS A 98 1.88 4.32 -19.34
C LYS A 98 1.41 4.21 -20.80
N ARG A 99 1.93 3.23 -21.55
CA ARG A 99 1.57 3.04 -22.96
C ARG A 99 0.08 2.70 -23.09
N GLY A 100 -0.65 3.44 -23.91
CA GLY A 100 -2.08 3.23 -24.15
C GLY A 100 -3.01 3.78 -23.04
N GLN A 101 -2.48 4.59 -22.12
CA GLN A 101 -3.29 5.23 -21.09
C GLN A 101 -4.27 6.24 -21.70
N SER A 102 -5.54 6.17 -21.28
CA SER A 102 -6.56 7.13 -21.69
C SER A 102 -6.36 8.48 -20.98
N ALA A 103 -6.97 9.55 -21.53
CA ALA A 103 -6.94 10.86 -20.88
C ALA A 103 -7.65 10.82 -19.51
N GLU A 104 -8.72 10.05 -19.41
CA GLU A 104 -9.49 9.79 -18.19
C GLU A 104 -8.65 9.09 -17.13
N ASP A 105 -7.92 8.04 -17.49
CA ASP A 105 -7.05 7.34 -16.55
C ASP A 105 -5.87 8.20 -16.13
N ARG A 106 -5.35 9.03 -17.04
CA ARG A 106 -4.28 9.97 -16.70
C ARG A 106 -4.78 11.06 -15.75
N ALA A 107 -5.96 11.61 -15.99
CA ALA A 107 -6.58 12.60 -15.10
C ALA A 107 -6.84 12.02 -13.71
N ARG A 108 -7.26 10.76 -13.61
CA ARG A 108 -7.43 10.07 -12.32
C ARG A 108 -6.13 9.92 -11.55
N ASP A 109 -5.04 9.56 -12.24
CA ASP A 109 -3.71 9.51 -11.64
C ASP A 109 -3.29 10.90 -11.11
N ILE A 110 -3.55 11.97 -11.86
CA ILE A 110 -3.26 13.36 -11.44
C ILE A 110 -4.10 13.73 -10.21
N GLU A 111 -5.41 13.50 -10.22
CA GLU A 111 -6.30 13.80 -9.09
C GLU A 111 -5.86 13.03 -7.84
N SER A 112 -5.51 11.75 -7.97
CA SER A 112 -5.06 10.93 -6.85
C SER A 112 -3.74 11.45 -6.26
N ALA A 113 -2.79 11.86 -7.10
CA ALA A 113 -1.54 12.45 -6.65
C ALA A 113 -1.77 13.82 -5.98
N LEU A 114 -2.70 14.62 -6.51
CA LEU A 114 -3.08 15.92 -5.97
C LEU A 114 -3.77 15.81 -4.61
N ASP A 115 -4.69 14.85 -4.49
CA ASP A 115 -5.35 14.50 -3.24
C ASP A 115 -4.32 14.09 -2.19
N TRP A 116 -3.38 13.21 -2.55
CA TRP A 116 -2.31 12.77 -1.65
C TRP A 116 -1.44 13.93 -1.16
N MET A 117 -1.03 14.86 -2.03
CA MET A 117 -0.21 16.01 -1.62
C MET A 117 -0.95 17.00 -0.70
N ARG A 118 -2.28 17.02 -0.78
CA ARG A 118 -3.15 17.94 -0.03
C ARG A 118 -3.76 17.31 1.23
N SER A 119 -3.47 16.04 1.47
CA SER A 119 -3.93 15.25 2.61
C SER A 119 -3.04 15.41 3.84
#